data_AF-A0A3C0Z808-F1
#
_entry.id   AF-A0A3C0Z808-F1
#
_cell.length_a   1.000
_cell.length_b   1.000
_cell.length_c   1.000
_cell.angle_alpha   90.00
_cell.angle_beta   90.00
_cell.angle_gamma   90.00
#
_symmetry.space_group_name_H-M   'P 1'
#
loop_
_entity.id
_entity.type
_entity.pdbx_description
1 polymer ?
#
loop_
_entity_poly.entity_id
_entity_poly.type
_entity_poly.pdbx_seq_one_letter_code
_entity_poly.pdbx_strand_id
1 'polypeptide(L)'
;MNEQEMQEILENLASRGFNDDQLRSDIDRNEAYGLPRFSISRKKEFGDELMEYRLNFQWLERSLPYELTAIHANHRLPLDIDQNKVNVINSIQHDQKRWIINWTKYWEIKQKGDTTDSEFEMVKECIDGLAQLLLSESSQVKFTADLLMYKHWPADMFAIFSEESERMRRLYEHDYNFHLEDHPHLTADLAFLIISERIEAITMHLTDLGAIAITESAIKDEAIKRLKKIPGITELNFSFSNQEYFANLAVPIFLDKGWYNLEGYTLEVVQLPEITHGNFNGVDSERLDNKFSTINWREDKDIAFTENDSEVNFPKDIELLQEELFRIASDTEGKQVAESLMLKHWLTAPYFNDMITPSAMDRLAGLPVKKAVFPAEINIDEAVRLLAGRPVYLEDFKKNLTSGTWQRLSESVDGTTANIEYFQAISKKELEKIWNMLPVWEYRKDEMLQRLLDGMPAKVEAKSGDIIIIELTEKLDGLKIFDKIHQEIPFNFQLDPNWRQNQIPHLDPKASLKNDSTVSNKTSSIKRRGKSL
;
A
#
# COMPACT_ATOMS: atom_id res chain seq x y z
N MET A 1 14.80 24.87 -38.09
CA MET A 1 15.44 24.30 -36.90
C MET A 1 16.90 24.07 -37.24
N ASN A 2 17.80 24.39 -36.32
CA ASN A 2 19.22 24.13 -36.51
C ASN A 2 19.60 22.72 -36.00
N GLU A 3 20.83 22.28 -36.29
CA GLU A 3 21.30 20.92 -35.92
C GLU A 3 21.29 20.68 -34.40
N GLN A 4 21.57 21.71 -33.60
CA GLN A 4 21.60 21.60 -32.15
C GLN A 4 20.20 21.41 -31.57
N GLU A 5 19.22 22.19 -32.05
CA GLU A 5 17.81 22.07 -31.66
C GLU A 5 17.25 20.69 -32.04
N MET A 6 17.57 20.19 -33.24
CA MET A 6 17.20 18.83 -33.66
C MET A 6 17.77 17.78 -32.71
N GLN A 7 19.06 17.91 -32.37
CA GLN A 7 19.73 16.96 -31.48
C GLN A 7 19.11 16.97 -30.07
N GLU A 8 18.79 18.15 -29.53
CA GLU A 8 18.12 18.29 -28.23
C GLU A 8 16.73 17.62 -28.21
N ILE A 9 15.94 17.77 -29.30
CA ILE A 9 14.65 17.08 -29.44
C ILE A 9 14.85 15.56 -29.49
N LEU A 10 15.79 15.09 -30.30
CA LEU A 10 16.06 13.65 -30.44
C LEU A 10 16.56 13.04 -29.13
N GLU A 11 17.42 13.73 -28.39
CA GLU A 11 17.88 13.28 -27.06
C GLU A 11 16.73 13.26 -26.04
N ASN A 12 15.85 14.26 -26.05
CA ASN A 12 14.66 14.28 -25.22
C ASN A 12 13.75 13.08 -25.53
N LEU A 13 13.46 12.84 -26.81
CA LEU A 13 12.64 11.72 -27.27
C LEU A 13 13.26 10.37 -26.92
N ALA A 14 14.57 10.21 -27.13
CA ALA A 14 15.30 8.99 -26.79
C ALA A 14 15.23 8.71 -25.28
N SER A 15 15.40 9.74 -24.44
CA SER A 15 15.26 9.61 -22.97
C SER A 15 13.84 9.19 -22.54
N ARG A 16 12.83 9.47 -23.37
CA ARG A 16 11.43 9.08 -23.16
C ARG A 16 11.08 7.73 -23.79
N GLY A 17 12.04 7.05 -24.41
CA GLY A 17 11.86 5.73 -25.02
C GLY A 17 11.43 5.74 -26.48
N PHE A 18 11.59 6.86 -27.18
CA PHE A 18 11.37 7.00 -28.62
C PHE A 18 12.72 7.22 -29.32
N ASN A 19 13.33 6.14 -29.80
CA ASN A 19 14.64 6.18 -30.45
C ASN A 19 14.63 5.34 -31.74
N ASP A 20 13.80 5.75 -32.70
CA ASP A 20 13.79 5.15 -34.04
C ASP A 20 14.49 6.04 -35.08
N ASP A 21 15.10 5.38 -36.07
CA ASP A 21 15.87 6.03 -37.13
C ASP A 21 15.00 6.93 -38.03
N GLN A 22 13.67 6.80 -37.99
CA GLN A 22 12.73 7.58 -38.80
C GLN A 22 12.32 8.90 -38.13
N LEU A 23 12.55 9.08 -36.82
CA LEU A 23 12.14 10.27 -36.07
C LEU A 23 12.67 11.55 -36.69
N ARG A 24 13.98 11.58 -36.99
CA ARG A 24 14.61 12.75 -37.60
C ARG A 24 13.95 13.12 -38.92
N SER A 25 13.79 12.14 -39.82
CA SER A 25 13.16 12.37 -41.13
C SER A 25 11.71 12.80 -41.02
N ASP A 26 10.96 12.29 -40.05
CA ASP A 26 9.57 12.69 -39.83
C ASP A 26 9.47 14.09 -39.24
N ILE A 27 10.37 14.48 -38.33
CA ILE A 27 10.46 15.85 -37.80
C ILE A 27 10.82 16.81 -38.93
N ASP A 28 11.89 16.55 -39.70
CA ASP A 28 12.31 17.37 -40.84
C ASP A 28 11.17 17.56 -41.86
N ARG A 29 10.45 16.48 -42.18
CA ARG A 29 9.32 16.53 -43.11
C ARG A 29 8.17 17.40 -42.57
N ASN A 30 7.84 17.25 -41.28
CA ASN A 30 6.75 18.02 -40.67
C ASN A 30 7.13 19.50 -40.51
N GLU A 31 8.39 19.77 -40.15
CA GLU A 31 8.92 21.13 -40.02
C GLU A 31 8.87 21.87 -41.36
N ALA A 32 9.15 21.20 -42.48
CA ALA A 32 9.13 21.79 -43.81
C ALA A 32 7.77 22.38 -44.22
N TYR A 33 6.66 21.97 -43.58
CA TYR A 33 5.34 22.56 -43.79
C TYR A 33 5.15 23.90 -43.05
N GLY A 34 6.02 24.26 -42.11
CA GLY A 34 6.00 25.54 -41.40
C GLY A 34 4.77 25.77 -40.50
N LEU A 35 4.13 24.70 -40.04
CA LEU A 35 2.92 24.78 -39.21
C LEU A 35 3.27 24.95 -37.72
N PRO A 36 2.57 25.80 -36.95
CA PRO A 36 2.91 26.05 -35.54
C PRO A 36 2.80 24.82 -34.62
N ARG A 37 2.16 23.75 -35.11
CA ARG A 37 2.04 22.46 -34.43
C ARG A 37 2.11 21.34 -35.45
N PHE A 38 2.71 20.22 -35.06
CA PHE A 38 2.62 18.97 -35.80
C PHE A 38 2.65 17.79 -34.83
N SER A 39 2.32 16.61 -35.35
CA SER A 39 2.36 15.39 -34.57
C SER A 39 3.00 14.24 -35.33
N ILE A 40 3.75 13.42 -34.62
CA ILE A 40 4.39 12.22 -35.18
C ILE A 40 3.81 11.00 -34.48
N SER A 41 3.37 10.01 -35.27
CA SER A 41 2.81 8.76 -34.74
C SER A 41 3.88 7.69 -34.64
N ARG A 42 3.87 6.94 -33.55
CA ARG A 42 4.77 5.82 -33.28
C ARG A 42 4.02 4.65 -32.68
N LYS A 43 4.51 3.44 -32.95
CA LYS A 43 3.99 2.22 -32.36
C LYS A 43 5.08 1.59 -31.53
N LYS A 44 4.72 1.07 -30.36
CA LYS A 44 5.62 0.30 -29.51
C LYS A 44 4.89 -0.94 -29.02
N GLU A 45 5.54 -2.08 -29.15
CA GLU A 45 5.02 -3.36 -28.69
C GLU A 45 5.46 -3.60 -27.24
N PHE A 46 4.54 -4.13 -26.43
CA PHE A 46 4.75 -4.52 -25.05
C PHE A 46 4.25 -5.96 -24.87
N GLY A 47 5.12 -6.92 -25.20
CA GLY A 47 4.70 -8.32 -25.31
C GLY A 47 3.70 -8.50 -26.46
N ASP A 48 2.50 -8.99 -26.15
CA ASP A 48 1.41 -9.16 -27.14
C ASP A 48 0.52 -7.92 -27.28
N GLU A 49 0.80 -6.86 -26.51
CA GLU A 49 0.04 -5.59 -26.55
C GLU A 49 0.73 -4.55 -27.43
N LEU A 50 -0.08 -3.73 -28.08
CA LEU A 50 0.39 -2.66 -28.95
C LEU A 50 -0.05 -1.31 -28.40
N MET A 51 0.92 -0.41 -28.24
CA MET A 51 0.68 0.99 -27.90
C MET A 51 0.90 1.86 -29.12
N GLU A 52 -0.05 2.75 -29.38
CA GLU A 52 0.09 3.81 -30.37
C GLU A 52 0.30 5.16 -29.66
N TYR A 53 1.41 5.82 -29.97
CA TYR A 53 1.78 7.12 -29.43
C TYR A 53 1.67 8.18 -30.52
N ARG A 54 1.09 9.33 -30.18
CA ARG A 54 1.14 10.55 -30.97
C ARG A 54 1.91 11.60 -30.18
N LEU A 55 3.11 11.90 -30.66
CA LEU A 55 4.04 12.89 -30.12
C LEU A 55 3.65 14.26 -30.65
N ASN A 56 3.20 15.16 -29.77
CA ASN A 56 2.69 16.47 -30.16
C ASN A 56 3.77 17.55 -29.95
N PHE A 57 4.15 18.20 -31.05
CA PHE A 57 5.13 19.27 -31.06
C PHE A 57 4.44 20.61 -31.25
N GLN A 58 4.90 21.62 -30.53
CA GLN A 58 4.43 22.98 -30.67
C GLN A 58 5.62 23.92 -30.79
N TRP A 59 5.52 24.87 -31.72
CA TRP A 59 6.42 26.00 -31.78
C TRP A 59 6.03 27.01 -30.69
N LEU A 60 6.96 27.28 -29.78
CA LEU A 60 6.76 28.26 -28.71
C LEU A 60 7.49 29.56 -29.07
N GLU A 61 6.73 30.64 -29.27
CA GLU A 61 7.28 31.97 -29.61
C GLU A 61 8.30 32.48 -28.57
N ARG A 62 8.26 31.96 -27.34
CA ARG A 62 9.16 32.35 -26.24
C ARG A 62 10.52 31.64 -26.27
N SER A 63 10.59 30.38 -26.72
CA SER A 63 11.83 29.62 -26.77
C SER A 63 12.47 29.61 -28.15
N LEU A 64 11.69 29.82 -29.23
CA LEU A 64 12.06 29.85 -30.65
C LEU A 64 12.16 28.50 -31.41
N PRO A 65 12.41 27.30 -30.81
CA PRO A 65 12.31 26.01 -31.51
C PRO A 65 10.96 25.30 -31.26
N TYR A 66 10.74 24.19 -31.97
CA TYR A 66 9.67 23.25 -31.64
C TYR A 66 10.02 22.48 -30.37
N GLU A 67 9.04 22.32 -29.50
CA GLU A 67 9.17 21.51 -28.30
C GLU A 67 8.10 20.43 -28.27
N LEU A 68 8.46 19.25 -27.76
CA LEU A 68 7.49 18.22 -27.41
C LEU A 68 6.67 18.73 -26.23
N THR A 69 5.36 18.87 -26.41
CA THR A 69 4.47 19.44 -25.38
C THR A 69 3.52 18.41 -24.79
N ALA A 70 3.19 17.36 -25.54
CA ALA A 70 2.34 16.29 -25.05
C ALA A 70 2.65 14.96 -25.74
N ILE A 71 2.38 13.87 -25.02
CA ILE A 71 2.37 12.51 -25.55
C ILE A 71 0.95 12.00 -25.39
N HIS A 72 0.24 11.86 -26.51
CA HIS A 72 -1.03 11.14 -26.52
C HIS A 72 -0.71 9.66 -26.68
N ALA A 73 -1.14 8.84 -25.74
CA ALA A 73 -0.96 7.41 -25.78
C ALA A 73 -2.33 6.74 -25.90
N ASN A 74 -2.42 5.75 -26.78
CA ASN A 74 -3.60 4.93 -27.00
C ASN A 74 -3.17 3.47 -26.83
N HIS A 75 -3.78 2.82 -25.85
CA HIS A 75 -3.63 1.40 -25.57
C HIS A 75 -4.84 0.66 -26.11
N ARG A 76 -4.60 -0.39 -26.88
CA ARG A 76 -5.65 -1.33 -27.26
C ARG A 76 -5.54 -2.59 -26.40
N LEU A 77 -6.61 -2.90 -25.67
CA LEU A 77 -6.71 -4.10 -24.87
C LEU A 77 -6.62 -5.38 -25.74
N PRO A 78 -6.08 -6.48 -25.21
CA PRO A 78 -6.15 -7.78 -25.87
C PRO A 78 -7.60 -8.17 -26.20
N LEU A 79 -7.83 -8.58 -27.45
CA LEU A 79 -9.16 -8.96 -27.95
C LEU A 79 -9.30 -10.49 -27.98
N ASP A 80 -10.07 -11.02 -27.04
CA ASP A 80 -10.44 -12.42 -27.00
C ASP A 80 -11.60 -12.71 -27.95
N ILE A 81 -11.36 -13.60 -28.91
CA ILE A 81 -12.37 -14.02 -29.88
C ILE A 81 -13.17 -15.19 -29.29
N ASP A 82 -14.42 -14.93 -28.93
CA ASP A 82 -15.37 -15.97 -28.51
C ASP A 82 -15.47 -17.10 -29.54
N GLN A 83 -15.59 -18.34 -29.06
CA GLN A 83 -15.81 -19.48 -29.92
C GLN A 83 -17.26 -19.49 -30.45
N ASN A 84 -17.40 -19.15 -31.73
CA ASN A 84 -18.66 -19.17 -32.45
C ASN A 84 -18.51 -20.05 -33.70
N LYS A 85 -19.56 -20.82 -33.99
CA LYS A 85 -19.64 -21.69 -35.18
C LYS A 85 -20.87 -21.33 -36.01
N VAL A 86 -20.64 -20.92 -37.25
CA VAL A 86 -21.70 -20.69 -38.23
C VAL A 86 -21.34 -21.43 -39.51
N ASN A 87 -22.24 -22.30 -39.98
CA ASN A 87 -21.98 -23.24 -41.06
C ASN A 87 -20.70 -24.06 -40.79
N VAL A 88 -19.67 -23.89 -41.62
CA VAL A 88 -18.35 -24.56 -41.51
C VAL A 88 -17.30 -23.64 -40.86
N ILE A 89 -17.63 -22.37 -40.59
CA ILE A 89 -16.69 -21.38 -40.05
C ILE A 89 -16.66 -21.47 -38.52
N ASN A 90 -15.45 -21.62 -37.98
CA ASN A 90 -15.15 -21.52 -36.55
C ASN A 90 -14.34 -20.23 -36.33
N SER A 91 -14.84 -19.31 -35.51
CA SER A 91 -14.23 -18.00 -35.26
C SER A 91 -12.78 -18.10 -34.77
N ILE A 92 -12.43 -19.09 -33.95
CA ILE A 92 -11.05 -19.28 -33.45
C ILE A 92 -10.10 -19.68 -34.58
N GLN A 93 -10.51 -20.64 -35.42
CA GLN A 93 -9.70 -21.05 -36.57
C GLN A 93 -9.58 -19.92 -37.59
N HIS A 94 -10.63 -19.10 -37.70
CA HIS A 94 -10.65 -17.92 -38.54
C HIS A 94 -9.71 -16.83 -38.01
N ASP A 95 -9.64 -16.61 -36.69
CA ASP A 95 -8.68 -15.71 -36.03
C ASP A 95 -7.23 -16.12 -36.33
N GLN A 96 -6.92 -17.42 -36.17
CA GLN A 96 -5.59 -17.98 -36.44
C GLN A 96 -5.15 -17.80 -37.90
N LYS A 97 -6.06 -17.99 -38.86
CA LYS A 97 -5.74 -17.78 -40.29
C LYS A 97 -5.46 -16.31 -40.60
N ARG A 98 -6.17 -15.39 -39.95
CA ARG A 98 -6.04 -13.94 -40.18
C ARG A 98 -4.77 -13.36 -39.59
N TRP A 99 -4.28 -13.95 -38.50
CA TRP A 99 -3.01 -13.57 -37.86
C TRP A 99 -1.80 -13.67 -38.81
N ILE A 100 -1.84 -14.58 -39.78
CA ILE A 100 -0.72 -14.83 -40.71
C ILE A 100 -0.61 -13.73 -41.79
N ILE A 101 -1.66 -12.93 -41.97
CA ILE A 101 -1.78 -11.98 -43.09
C ILE A 101 -1.35 -10.58 -42.63
N ASN A 102 -0.46 -9.93 -43.39
CA ASN A 102 -0.15 -8.51 -43.19
C ASN A 102 -1.28 -7.64 -43.78
N TRP A 103 -2.31 -7.40 -42.98
CA TRP A 103 -3.50 -6.64 -43.39
C TRP A 103 -3.19 -5.19 -43.75
N THR A 104 -2.23 -4.55 -43.07
CA THR A 104 -1.82 -3.17 -43.41
C THR A 104 -1.30 -3.09 -44.83
N LYS A 105 -0.34 -3.96 -45.20
CA LYS A 105 0.20 -4.02 -46.56
C LYS A 105 -0.86 -4.37 -47.59
N TYR A 106 -1.75 -5.31 -47.27
CA TYR A 106 -2.88 -5.67 -48.15
C TYR A 106 -3.75 -4.47 -48.50
N TRP A 107 -4.18 -3.70 -47.49
CA TRP A 107 -5.07 -2.56 -47.69
C TRP A 107 -4.36 -1.39 -48.39
N GLU A 108 -3.08 -1.14 -48.11
CA GLU A 108 -2.29 -0.14 -48.84
C GLU A 108 -2.19 -0.45 -50.35
N ILE A 109 -1.91 -1.71 -50.70
CA ILE A 109 -1.86 -2.18 -52.10
C ILE A 109 -3.23 -2.01 -52.76
N LYS A 110 -4.31 -2.37 -52.05
CA LYS A 110 -5.68 -2.21 -52.54
C LYS A 110 -6.05 -0.75 -52.77
N GLN A 111 -5.67 0.16 -51.89
CA GLN A 111 -5.93 1.60 -52.05
C GLN A 111 -5.14 2.21 -53.23
N LYS A 112 -3.92 1.72 -53.49
CA LYS A 112 -3.08 2.16 -54.62
C LYS A 112 -3.50 1.57 -55.97
N GLY A 113 -4.42 0.60 -55.98
CA GLY A 113 -4.95 -0.01 -57.20
C GLY A 113 -4.05 -1.08 -57.83
N ASP A 114 -3.06 -1.57 -57.09
CA ASP A 114 -2.11 -2.58 -57.58
C ASP A 114 -2.70 -4.00 -57.53
N THR A 115 -2.25 -4.89 -58.43
CA THR A 115 -2.70 -6.28 -58.48
C THR A 115 -2.06 -7.12 -57.37
N THR A 116 -2.91 -7.87 -56.64
CA THR A 116 -2.55 -8.70 -55.48
C THR A 116 -1.47 -9.74 -55.80
N ASP A 117 -0.39 -9.72 -55.00
CA ASP A 117 0.66 -10.74 -54.93
C ASP A 117 0.13 -12.11 -54.47
N SER A 118 0.85 -13.19 -54.81
CA SER A 118 0.58 -14.55 -54.32
C SER A 118 0.61 -14.66 -52.78
N GLU A 119 1.21 -13.68 -52.09
CA GLU A 119 1.24 -13.61 -50.63
C GLU A 119 -0.15 -13.42 -49.98
N PHE A 120 -1.17 -13.03 -50.76
CA PHE A 120 -2.52 -12.75 -50.27
C PHE A 120 -3.59 -13.77 -50.70
N GLU A 121 -3.21 -14.96 -51.17
CA GLU A 121 -4.17 -16.00 -51.59
C GLU A 121 -5.18 -16.37 -50.49
N MET A 122 -4.74 -16.39 -49.23
CA MET A 122 -5.58 -16.70 -48.06
C MET A 122 -6.58 -15.59 -47.69
N VAL A 123 -6.41 -14.36 -48.22
CA VAL A 123 -7.27 -13.22 -47.89
C VAL A 123 -8.70 -13.48 -48.36
N LYS A 124 -8.88 -14.11 -49.52
CA LYS A 124 -10.22 -14.39 -50.07
C LYS A 124 -11.01 -15.28 -49.11
N GLU A 125 -10.42 -16.36 -48.62
CA GLU A 125 -11.06 -17.25 -47.65
C GLU A 125 -11.39 -16.51 -46.35
N CYS A 126 -10.49 -15.65 -45.86
CA CYS A 126 -10.70 -14.85 -44.66
C CYS A 126 -11.80 -13.79 -44.82
N ILE A 127 -11.98 -13.21 -46.01
CA ILE A 127 -13.06 -12.27 -46.29
C ILE A 127 -14.40 -13.02 -46.43
N ASP A 128 -14.41 -14.15 -47.15
CA ASP A 128 -15.61 -14.97 -47.34
C ASP A 128 -16.12 -15.53 -46.00
N GLY A 129 -15.21 -16.00 -45.13
CA GLY A 129 -15.55 -16.46 -43.79
C GLY A 129 -16.09 -15.34 -42.91
N LEU A 130 -15.51 -14.15 -43.00
CA LEU A 130 -16.00 -12.97 -42.27
C LEU A 130 -17.41 -12.54 -42.74
N ALA A 131 -17.64 -12.54 -44.05
CA ALA A 131 -18.95 -12.22 -44.63
C ALA A 131 -20.03 -13.19 -44.13
N GLN A 132 -19.73 -14.48 -44.01
CA GLN A 132 -20.66 -15.46 -43.44
C GLN A 132 -20.99 -15.18 -41.97
N LEU A 133 -20.02 -14.75 -41.17
CA LEU A 133 -20.26 -14.39 -39.76
C LEU A 133 -21.14 -13.13 -39.65
N LEU A 134 -20.86 -12.10 -40.47
CA LEU A 134 -21.66 -10.86 -40.50
C LEU A 134 -23.10 -11.06 -40.99
N LEU A 135 -23.33 -12.03 -41.89
CA LEU A 135 -24.66 -12.39 -42.40
C LEU A 135 -25.46 -13.30 -41.46
N SER A 136 -24.88 -13.77 -40.36
CA SER A 136 -25.57 -14.59 -39.35
C SER A 136 -26.75 -13.86 -38.73
N GLU A 137 -27.81 -14.55 -38.32
CA GLU A 137 -28.93 -13.93 -37.61
C GLU A 137 -28.60 -13.62 -36.13
N SER A 138 -27.56 -14.25 -35.58
CA SER A 138 -27.14 -14.06 -34.19
C SER A 138 -26.33 -12.77 -34.01
N SER A 139 -26.80 -11.88 -33.14
CA SER A 139 -26.08 -10.65 -32.76
C SER A 139 -24.69 -10.94 -32.17
N GLN A 140 -24.55 -12.02 -31.39
CA GLN A 140 -23.26 -12.42 -30.82
C GLN A 140 -22.26 -12.79 -31.92
N VAL A 141 -22.71 -13.52 -32.94
CA VAL A 141 -21.84 -13.92 -34.06
C VAL A 141 -21.42 -12.71 -34.88
N LYS A 142 -22.35 -11.79 -35.17
CA LYS A 142 -22.02 -10.53 -35.85
C LYS A 142 -20.99 -9.73 -35.06
N PHE A 143 -21.20 -9.60 -33.75
CA PHE A 143 -20.25 -8.94 -32.87
C PHE A 143 -18.86 -9.61 -32.90
N THR A 144 -18.78 -10.94 -32.91
CA THR A 144 -17.49 -11.65 -33.09
C THR A 144 -16.84 -11.34 -34.44
N ALA A 145 -17.63 -11.16 -35.51
CA ALA A 145 -17.10 -10.76 -36.81
C ALA A 145 -16.54 -9.33 -36.79
N ASP A 146 -17.26 -8.38 -36.17
CA ASP A 146 -16.77 -7.02 -35.93
C ASP A 146 -15.49 -7.03 -35.09
N LEU A 147 -15.44 -7.86 -34.03
CA LEU A 147 -14.26 -8.03 -33.17
C LEU A 147 -13.05 -8.55 -33.95
N LEU A 148 -13.27 -9.54 -34.83
CA LEU A 148 -12.25 -10.05 -35.73
C LEU A 148 -11.75 -8.95 -36.67
N MET A 149 -12.64 -8.17 -37.29
CA MET A 149 -12.22 -7.04 -38.15
C MET A 149 -11.39 -6.03 -37.34
N TYR A 150 -11.90 -5.63 -36.17
CA TYR A 150 -11.25 -4.65 -35.29
C TYR A 150 -9.87 -5.09 -34.81
N LYS A 151 -9.70 -6.39 -34.52
CA LYS A 151 -8.43 -6.99 -34.09
C LYS A 151 -7.35 -6.97 -35.16
N HIS A 152 -7.71 -7.20 -36.42
CA HIS A 152 -6.74 -7.45 -37.50
C HIS A 152 -6.61 -6.35 -38.54
N TRP A 153 -7.63 -5.50 -38.71
CA TRP A 153 -7.63 -4.48 -39.76
C TRP A 153 -7.10 -3.14 -39.24
N PRO A 154 -6.46 -2.34 -40.13
CA PRO A 154 -6.19 -0.94 -39.86
C PRO A 154 -7.46 -0.19 -39.42
N ALA A 155 -7.33 0.75 -38.48
CA ALA A 155 -8.47 1.43 -37.85
C ALA A 155 -9.31 2.23 -38.86
N ASP A 156 -8.64 2.89 -39.81
CA ASP A 156 -9.26 3.61 -40.93
C ASP A 156 -10.08 2.68 -41.83
N MET A 157 -9.57 1.48 -42.09
CA MET A 157 -10.29 0.47 -42.86
C MET A 157 -11.48 -0.08 -42.08
N PHE A 158 -11.31 -0.41 -40.81
CA PHE A 158 -12.43 -0.89 -39.97
C PHE A 158 -13.58 0.12 -39.92
N ALA A 159 -13.27 1.41 -39.77
CA ALA A 159 -14.26 2.49 -39.71
C ALA A 159 -15.11 2.62 -40.99
N ILE A 160 -14.62 2.15 -42.14
CA ILE A 160 -15.39 2.13 -43.40
C ILE A 160 -16.45 1.01 -43.39
N PHE A 161 -16.15 -0.12 -42.74
CA PHE A 161 -16.96 -1.34 -42.85
C PHE A 161 -17.84 -1.62 -41.63
N SER A 162 -17.62 -0.95 -40.50
CA SER A 162 -18.43 -1.12 -39.28
C SER A 162 -18.94 0.23 -38.77
N GLU A 163 -20.26 0.32 -38.56
CA GLU A 163 -20.91 1.48 -37.93
C GLU A 163 -20.61 1.56 -36.42
N GLU A 164 -20.09 0.47 -35.83
CA GLU A 164 -19.80 0.34 -34.39
C GLU A 164 -18.36 0.75 -34.05
N SER A 165 -17.66 1.46 -34.94
CA SER A 165 -16.24 1.80 -34.77
C SER A 165 -15.95 2.56 -33.47
N GLU A 166 -16.75 3.58 -33.19
CA GLU A 166 -16.67 4.36 -31.94
C GLU A 166 -17.02 3.53 -30.69
N ARG A 167 -17.95 2.57 -30.81
CA ARG A 167 -18.27 1.67 -29.70
C ARG A 167 -17.11 0.73 -29.40
N MET A 168 -16.51 0.13 -30.43
CA MET A 168 -15.35 -0.75 -30.25
C MET A 168 -14.17 0.01 -29.64
N ARG A 169 -13.91 1.24 -30.07
CA ARG A 169 -12.90 2.11 -29.45
C ARG A 169 -13.20 2.34 -27.97
N ARG A 170 -14.43 2.71 -27.60
CA ARG A 170 -14.79 2.89 -26.18
C ARG A 170 -14.67 1.63 -25.32
N LEU A 171 -14.84 0.45 -25.92
CA LEU A 171 -14.80 -0.82 -25.18
C LEU A 171 -13.38 -1.36 -25.01
N TYR A 172 -12.47 -1.05 -25.95
CA TYR A 172 -11.20 -1.75 -26.08
C TYR A 172 -9.99 -0.83 -26.28
N GLU A 173 -10.19 0.47 -26.43
CA GLU A 173 -9.12 1.46 -26.43
C GLU A 173 -9.22 2.35 -25.19
N HIS A 174 -8.09 2.51 -24.52
CA HIS A 174 -7.90 3.53 -23.51
C HIS A 174 -6.91 4.54 -24.08
N ASP A 175 -7.33 5.81 -24.16
CA ASP A 175 -6.45 6.87 -24.57
C ASP A 175 -6.32 7.94 -23.50
N TYR A 176 -5.11 8.49 -23.38
CA TYR A 176 -4.84 9.61 -22.49
C TYR A 176 -3.82 10.54 -23.11
N ASN A 177 -4.08 11.84 -22.99
CA ASN A 177 -3.17 12.88 -23.45
C ASN A 177 -2.38 13.43 -22.27
N PHE A 178 -1.13 12.99 -22.15
CA PHE A 178 -0.23 13.47 -21.11
C PHE A 178 0.42 14.79 -21.54
N HIS A 179 0.00 15.89 -20.93
CA HIS A 179 0.67 17.18 -21.07
C HIS A 179 2.00 17.15 -20.30
N LEU A 180 3.10 17.51 -20.96
CA LEU A 180 4.44 17.44 -20.35
C LEU A 180 4.72 18.56 -19.36
N GLU A 181 3.88 19.60 -19.33
CA GLU A 181 3.86 20.60 -18.26
C GLU A 181 3.50 19.95 -16.92
N ASP A 182 2.46 19.10 -16.92
CA ASP A 182 1.99 18.37 -15.73
C ASP A 182 2.77 17.07 -15.49
N HIS A 183 3.30 16.45 -16.56
CA HIS A 183 4.00 15.17 -16.52
C HIS A 183 5.41 15.24 -17.14
N PRO A 184 6.34 16.04 -16.57
CA PRO A 184 7.64 16.31 -17.19
C PRO A 184 8.49 15.06 -17.39
N HIS A 185 8.30 14.02 -16.58
CA HIS A 185 9.09 12.78 -16.61
C HIS A 185 8.45 11.62 -17.38
N LEU A 186 7.34 11.87 -18.08
CA LEU A 186 6.61 10.84 -18.81
C LEU A 186 7.47 10.16 -19.89
N THR A 187 7.44 8.83 -19.91
CA THR A 187 8.06 7.99 -20.94
C THR A 187 7.00 7.10 -21.61
N ALA A 188 7.32 6.50 -22.76
CA ALA A 188 6.45 5.52 -23.40
C ALA A 188 6.05 4.40 -22.42
N ASP A 189 7.03 3.84 -21.70
CA ASP A 189 6.79 2.73 -20.77
C ASP A 189 5.89 3.16 -19.60
N LEU A 190 6.07 4.38 -19.08
CA LEU A 190 5.22 4.90 -18.02
C LEU A 190 3.78 5.15 -18.51
N ALA A 191 3.61 5.72 -19.71
CA ALA A 191 2.30 5.93 -20.30
C ALA A 191 1.57 4.59 -20.52
N PHE A 192 2.28 3.55 -20.96
CA PHE A 192 1.74 2.19 -21.05
C PHE A 192 1.26 1.68 -19.69
N LEU A 193 2.09 1.75 -18.65
CA LEU A 193 1.75 1.26 -17.31
C LEU A 193 0.51 1.96 -16.73
N ILE A 194 0.35 3.26 -16.97
CA ILE A 194 -0.81 4.05 -16.51
C ILE A 194 -2.07 3.68 -17.31
N ILE A 195 -2.00 3.72 -18.64
CA ILE A 195 -3.20 3.53 -19.48
C ILE A 195 -3.70 2.09 -19.44
N SER A 196 -2.79 1.12 -19.30
CA SER A 196 -3.16 -0.29 -19.19
C SER A 196 -3.64 -0.73 -17.80
N GLU A 197 -3.89 0.23 -16.90
CA GLU A 197 -4.42 0.02 -15.54
C GLU A 197 -3.54 -0.87 -14.65
N ARG A 198 -2.28 -1.07 -15.02
CA ARG A 198 -1.33 -1.92 -14.29
C ARG A 198 -0.92 -1.30 -12.95
N ILE A 199 -0.85 0.03 -12.88
CA ILE A 199 -0.58 0.76 -11.63
C ILE A 199 -1.79 0.70 -10.69
N GLU A 200 -2.99 0.80 -11.25
CA GLU A 200 -4.26 0.68 -10.53
C GLU A 200 -4.43 -0.72 -9.94
N ALA A 201 -4.10 -1.77 -10.71
CA ALA A 201 -4.12 -3.14 -10.22
C ALA A 201 -3.14 -3.35 -9.04
N ILE A 202 -1.91 -2.84 -9.13
CA ILE A 202 -0.94 -2.86 -8.03
C ILE A 202 -1.49 -2.14 -6.80
N THR A 203 -2.12 -0.97 -7.01
CA THR A 203 -2.71 -0.17 -5.94
C THR A 203 -3.79 -0.97 -5.22
N MET A 204 -4.72 -1.56 -5.97
CA MET A 204 -5.79 -2.40 -5.43
C MET A 204 -5.23 -3.59 -4.62
N HIS A 205 -4.24 -4.31 -5.16
CA HIS A 205 -3.62 -5.43 -4.47
C HIS A 205 -2.95 -5.01 -3.14
N LEU A 206 -2.27 -3.87 -3.10
CA LEU A 206 -1.64 -3.36 -1.88
C LEU A 206 -2.65 -2.82 -0.87
N THR A 207 -3.73 -2.19 -1.34
CA THR A 207 -4.83 -1.75 -0.49
C THR A 207 -5.54 -2.95 0.16
N ASP A 208 -5.72 -4.05 -0.59
CA ASP A 208 -6.32 -5.29 -0.09
C ASP A 208 -5.44 -6.00 0.97
N LEU A 209 -4.11 -5.81 0.93
CA LEU A 209 -3.21 -6.25 2.00
C LEU A 209 -3.42 -5.47 3.31
N GLY A 210 -4.19 -4.37 3.29
CA GLY A 210 -4.64 -3.66 4.48
C GLY A 210 -3.61 -2.77 5.15
N ALA A 211 -2.60 -2.30 4.42
CA ALA A 211 -1.70 -1.26 4.93
C ALA A 211 -2.40 0.11 4.95
N ILE A 212 -3.33 0.33 5.89
CA ILE A 212 -4.10 1.57 6.04
C ILE A 212 -3.18 2.79 6.21
N ALA A 213 -1.98 2.59 6.77
CA ALA A 213 -1.00 3.64 6.97
C ALA A 213 -0.27 4.10 5.69
N ILE A 214 -0.43 3.38 4.56
CA ILE A 214 0.18 3.73 3.28
C ILE A 214 -0.90 4.34 2.37
N THR A 215 -0.70 5.58 1.93
CA THR A 215 -1.67 6.25 1.06
C THR A 215 -1.60 5.72 -0.37
N GLU A 216 -2.73 5.74 -1.08
CA GLU A 216 -2.79 5.33 -2.49
C GLU A 216 -1.81 6.12 -3.37
N SER A 217 -1.62 7.41 -3.11
CA SER A 217 -0.66 8.23 -3.85
C SER A 217 0.77 7.74 -3.65
N ALA A 218 1.16 7.37 -2.43
CA ALA A 218 2.48 6.83 -2.15
C ALA A 218 2.72 5.49 -2.86
N ILE A 219 1.68 4.64 -2.96
CA ILE A 219 1.73 3.39 -3.72
C ILE A 219 1.97 3.68 -5.21
N LYS A 220 1.19 4.57 -5.80
CA LYS A 220 1.32 4.95 -7.21
C LYS A 220 2.70 5.52 -7.52
N ASP A 221 3.20 6.42 -6.69
CA ASP A 221 4.49 7.07 -6.88
C ASP A 221 5.66 6.07 -6.82
N GLU A 222 5.67 5.16 -5.83
CA GLU A 222 6.71 4.14 -5.73
C GLU A 222 6.60 3.11 -6.87
N ALA A 223 5.40 2.70 -7.25
CA ALA A 223 5.18 1.80 -8.40
C ALA A 223 5.70 2.41 -9.70
N ILE A 224 5.35 3.66 -9.99
CA ILE A 224 5.82 4.42 -11.16
C ILE A 224 7.35 4.51 -11.16
N LYS A 225 7.93 4.89 -10.02
CA LYS A 225 9.38 5.06 -9.86
C LYS A 225 10.17 3.76 -10.10
N ARG A 226 9.64 2.62 -9.67
CA ARG A 226 10.29 1.30 -9.79
C ARG A 226 10.09 0.68 -11.17
N LEU A 227 8.86 0.68 -11.66
CA LEU A 227 8.51 0.03 -12.92
C LEU A 227 9.02 0.78 -14.15
N LYS A 228 9.25 2.10 -14.05
CA LYS A 228 9.94 2.87 -15.09
C LYS A 228 11.33 2.31 -15.44
N LYS A 229 12.00 1.63 -14.50
CA LYS A 229 13.36 1.10 -14.70
C LYS A 229 13.38 -0.38 -15.07
N ILE A 230 12.58 -1.19 -14.38
CA ILE A 230 12.55 -2.65 -14.54
C ILE A 230 11.09 -3.12 -14.45
N PRO A 231 10.40 -3.33 -15.59
CA PRO A 231 8.98 -3.66 -15.59
C PRO A 231 8.68 -5.15 -15.32
N GLY A 232 9.67 -6.04 -15.29
CA GLY A 232 9.45 -7.48 -15.14
C GLY A 232 9.28 -7.95 -13.70
N ILE A 233 10.31 -7.72 -12.86
CA ILE A 233 10.31 -8.08 -11.44
C ILE A 233 10.89 -6.90 -10.69
N THR A 234 10.18 -6.42 -9.68
CA THR A 234 10.63 -5.31 -8.85
C THR A 234 10.14 -5.44 -7.42
N GLU A 235 10.63 -4.60 -6.53
CA GLU A 235 10.25 -4.58 -5.12
C GLU A 235 9.81 -3.17 -4.74
N LEU A 236 8.56 -3.07 -4.30
CA LEU A 236 7.97 -1.84 -3.80
C LEU A 236 8.30 -1.72 -2.31
N ASN A 237 8.83 -0.56 -1.91
CA ASN A 237 9.34 -0.36 -0.56
C ASN A 237 8.61 0.81 0.09
N PHE A 238 8.07 0.57 1.28
CA PHE A 238 7.29 1.54 2.04
C PHE A 238 7.77 1.59 3.49
N SER A 239 7.76 2.79 4.06
CA SER A 239 8.03 3.01 5.49
C SER A 239 6.83 3.72 6.09
N PHE A 240 6.34 3.20 7.21
CA PHE A 240 5.22 3.77 7.94
C PHE A 240 5.40 3.54 9.43
N SER A 241 4.77 4.35 10.26
CA SER A 241 4.77 4.17 11.71
C SER A 241 3.39 4.36 12.30
N ASN A 242 3.24 4.14 13.59
CA ASN A 242 2.18 4.70 14.40
C ASN A 242 2.76 5.02 15.79
N GLN A 243 1.88 5.23 16.77
CA GLN A 243 2.29 5.55 18.14
C GLN A 243 3.02 4.42 18.88
N GLU A 244 2.97 3.18 18.36
CA GLU A 244 3.53 1.98 19.02
C GLU A 244 4.71 1.37 18.25
N TYR A 245 4.82 1.60 16.94
CA TYR A 245 5.86 0.98 16.12
C TYR A 245 6.28 1.83 14.92
N PHE A 246 7.45 1.49 14.38
CA PHE A 246 7.90 1.84 13.05
C PHE A 246 8.04 0.55 12.22
N ALA A 247 7.63 0.57 10.96
CA ALA A 247 7.67 -0.56 10.08
C ALA A 247 8.22 -0.22 8.69
N ASN A 248 9.00 -1.14 8.14
CA ASN A 248 9.37 -1.16 6.73
C ASN A 248 8.72 -2.36 6.06
N LEU A 249 8.10 -2.12 4.92
CA LEU A 249 7.43 -3.11 4.10
C LEU A 249 8.12 -3.19 2.74
N ALA A 250 8.49 -4.41 2.35
CA ALA A 250 9.00 -4.71 1.04
C ALA A 250 8.07 -5.71 0.34
N VAL A 251 7.48 -5.29 -0.78
CA VAL A 251 6.51 -6.10 -1.55
C VAL A 251 7.13 -6.43 -2.90
N PRO A 252 7.63 -7.67 -3.09
CA PRO A 252 8.06 -8.13 -4.41
C PRO A 252 6.84 -8.30 -5.32
N ILE A 253 6.90 -7.66 -6.49
CA ILE A 253 5.90 -7.79 -7.55
C ILE A 253 6.56 -8.34 -8.81
N PHE A 254 5.83 -9.16 -9.53
CA PHE A 254 6.29 -9.75 -10.78
C PHE A 254 5.20 -9.75 -11.83
N LEU A 255 5.61 -9.64 -13.09
CA LEU A 255 4.72 -9.71 -14.23
C LEU A 255 4.49 -11.18 -14.62
N ASP A 256 3.24 -11.65 -14.52
CA ASP A 256 2.82 -12.94 -15.07
C ASP A 256 1.60 -12.73 -15.98
N LYS A 257 1.66 -13.31 -17.19
CA LYS A 257 0.62 -13.19 -18.24
C LYS A 257 0.12 -11.75 -18.47
N GLY A 258 1.05 -10.78 -18.41
CA GLY A 258 0.74 -9.38 -18.64
C GLY A 258 0.21 -8.61 -17.41
N TRP A 259 0.03 -9.25 -16.26
CA TRP A 259 -0.45 -8.60 -15.04
C TRP A 259 0.56 -8.69 -13.89
N TYR A 260 0.59 -7.65 -13.05
CA TYR A 260 1.43 -7.67 -11.86
C TYR A 260 0.76 -8.47 -10.76
N ASN A 261 1.50 -9.43 -10.23
CA ASN A 261 1.09 -10.28 -9.14
C ASN A 261 2.07 -10.14 -7.97
N LEU A 262 1.61 -10.51 -6.78
CA LEU A 262 2.42 -10.62 -5.57
C LEU A 262 2.13 -11.96 -4.89
N GLU A 263 3.15 -12.61 -4.35
CA GLU A 263 3.03 -13.89 -3.62
C GLU A 263 3.06 -13.67 -2.09
N GLY A 264 3.60 -12.55 -1.65
CA GLY A 264 3.79 -12.23 -0.25
C GLY A 264 4.59 -10.96 -0.08
N TYR A 265 5.01 -10.68 1.16
CA TYR A 265 5.75 -9.48 1.50
C TYR A 265 6.69 -9.72 2.66
N THR A 266 7.72 -8.88 2.76
CA THR A 266 8.62 -8.85 3.91
C THR A 266 8.27 -7.65 4.78
N LEU A 267 8.09 -7.89 6.07
CA LEU A 267 7.79 -6.86 7.05
C LEU A 267 8.86 -6.82 8.13
N GLU A 268 9.39 -5.63 8.38
CA GLU A 268 10.30 -5.31 9.47
C GLU A 268 9.57 -4.39 10.45
N VAL A 269 9.53 -4.74 11.73
CA VAL A 269 8.86 -3.96 12.78
C VAL A 269 9.82 -3.65 13.91
N VAL A 270 9.85 -2.38 14.29
CA VAL A 270 10.54 -1.85 15.46
C VAL A 270 9.49 -1.35 16.43
N GLN A 271 9.40 -1.97 17.61
CA GLN A 271 8.52 -1.47 18.68
C GLN A 271 9.14 -0.22 19.31
N LEU A 272 8.36 0.84 19.40
CA LEU A 272 8.75 2.05 20.09
C LEU A 272 8.65 1.81 21.61
N PRO A 273 9.67 2.19 22.40
CA PRO A 273 9.61 2.04 23.85
C PRO A 273 8.54 2.95 24.47
N GLU A 274 7.96 2.51 25.59
CA GLU A 274 7.08 3.36 26.39
C GLU A 274 7.79 4.63 26.86
N ILE A 275 7.05 5.74 26.88
CA ILE A 275 7.56 7.04 27.28
C ILE A 275 7.38 7.19 28.79
N THR A 276 8.48 7.40 29.51
CA THR A 276 8.45 7.74 30.93
C THR A 276 8.10 9.22 31.08
N HIS A 277 6.82 9.51 31.35
CA HIS A 277 6.33 10.88 31.47
C HIS A 277 6.78 11.58 32.77
N GLY A 278 6.81 12.90 32.72
CA GLY A 278 7.24 13.75 33.82
C GLY A 278 7.03 15.24 33.50
N ASN A 279 7.42 16.10 34.44
CA ASN A 279 7.41 17.54 34.24
C ASN A 279 8.84 18.04 34.00
N PHE A 280 9.10 18.55 32.80
CA PHE A 280 10.43 19.00 32.36
C PHE A 280 10.33 20.45 31.92
N ASN A 281 11.17 21.32 32.49
CA ASN A 281 11.13 22.77 32.23
C ASN A 281 9.72 23.40 32.30
N GLY A 282 8.85 22.90 33.19
CA GLY A 282 7.50 23.41 33.38
C GLY A 282 6.46 22.90 32.37
N VAL A 283 6.82 21.93 31.53
CA VAL A 283 5.92 21.26 30.61
C VAL A 283 5.66 19.84 31.09
N ASP A 284 4.39 19.50 31.26
CA ASP A 284 3.90 18.15 31.52
C ASP A 284 3.93 17.34 30.22
N SER A 285 4.81 16.34 30.14
CA SER A 285 5.00 15.53 28.94
C SER A 285 3.86 14.54 28.69
N GLU A 286 3.11 14.12 29.72
CA GLU A 286 1.91 13.28 29.53
C GLU A 286 0.79 14.11 28.90
N ARG A 287 0.60 15.34 29.39
CA ARG A 287 -0.34 16.28 28.80
C ARG A 287 0.01 16.59 27.34
N LEU A 288 1.30 16.78 27.04
CA LEU A 288 1.76 17.05 25.67
C LEU A 288 1.54 15.84 24.75
N ASP A 289 1.89 14.63 25.18
CA ASP A 289 1.67 13.39 24.43
C ASP A 289 0.19 13.18 24.09
N ASN A 290 -0.69 13.44 25.06
CA ASN A 290 -2.14 13.37 24.86
C ASN A 290 -2.62 14.36 23.79
N LYS A 291 -2.09 15.60 23.78
CA LYS A 291 -2.43 16.59 22.73
C LYS A 291 -1.91 16.14 21.36
N PHE A 292 -0.66 15.69 21.28
CA PHE A 292 -0.09 15.15 20.05
C PHE A 292 -0.91 13.98 19.50
N SER A 293 -1.40 13.12 20.38
CA SER A 293 -2.21 11.96 20.01
C SER A 293 -3.56 12.30 19.38
N THR A 294 -4.06 13.53 19.55
CA THR A 294 -5.32 13.98 18.93
C THR A 294 -5.17 14.52 17.51
N ILE A 295 -3.94 14.70 17.04
CA ILE A 295 -3.62 15.30 15.75
C ILE A 295 -3.22 14.20 14.78
N ASN A 296 -3.80 14.20 13.58
CA ASN A 296 -3.36 13.32 12.51
C ASN A 296 -2.20 13.97 11.74
N TRP A 297 -0.98 13.82 12.27
CA TRP A 297 0.27 14.41 11.76
C TRP A 297 0.60 14.12 10.29
N ARG A 298 -0.09 13.16 9.67
CA ARG A 298 0.17 12.70 8.29
C ARG A 298 -0.79 13.27 7.26
N GLU A 299 -2.05 13.46 7.63
CA GLU A 299 -3.12 13.74 6.67
C GLU A 299 -3.90 15.02 6.97
N ASP A 300 -3.73 15.59 8.15
CA ASP A 300 -4.47 16.78 8.54
C ASP A 300 -3.90 18.00 7.81
N LYS A 301 -4.68 18.45 6.81
CA LYS A 301 -4.35 19.58 5.94
C LYS A 301 -4.22 20.89 6.71
N ASP A 302 -4.75 20.94 7.93
CA ASP A 302 -4.68 22.13 8.77
C ASP A 302 -3.36 22.22 9.55
N ILE A 303 -2.48 21.22 9.48
CA ILE A 303 -1.21 21.23 10.24
C ILE A 303 -0.17 22.16 9.61
N ALA A 304 -0.18 22.31 8.29
CA ALA A 304 0.77 23.14 7.57
C ALA A 304 0.14 23.72 6.31
N PHE A 305 0.45 24.98 6.00
CA PHE A 305 -0.02 25.65 4.80
C PHE A 305 1.12 26.41 4.12
N THR A 306 1.11 26.45 2.79
CA THR A 306 2.06 27.23 2.00
C THR A 306 1.43 28.56 1.61
N GLU A 307 2.02 29.66 2.05
CA GLU A 307 1.73 30.98 1.47
C GLU A 307 2.74 31.25 0.35
N ASN A 308 2.26 31.42 -0.88
CA ASN A 308 3.05 31.84 -2.05
C ASN A 308 4.26 30.95 -2.41
N ASP A 309 4.06 29.62 -2.44
CA ASP A 309 4.96 28.61 -3.04
C ASP A 309 6.42 28.53 -2.53
N SER A 310 6.77 29.15 -1.39
CA SER A 310 8.15 29.06 -0.90
C SER A 310 8.36 28.80 0.59
N GLU A 311 7.40 29.11 1.48
CA GLU A 311 7.56 28.85 2.92
C GLU A 311 6.36 28.09 3.49
N VAL A 312 6.67 26.97 4.18
CA VAL A 312 5.69 26.19 4.93
C VAL A 312 5.45 26.89 6.26
N ASN A 313 4.22 27.34 6.50
CA ASN A 313 3.79 27.95 7.75
C ASN A 313 2.95 26.96 8.57
N PHE A 314 3.03 27.06 9.88
CA PHE A 314 2.26 26.23 10.82
C PHE A 314 1.22 27.10 11.54
N PRO A 315 0.02 26.59 11.83
CA PRO A 315 -0.91 27.28 12.70
C PRO A 315 -0.31 27.47 14.10
N LYS A 316 -0.70 28.56 14.75
CA LYS A 316 -0.21 28.92 16.08
C LYS A 316 -0.32 27.80 17.12
N ASP A 317 -1.38 27.01 17.09
CA ASP A 317 -1.56 25.91 18.04
C ASP A 317 -0.51 24.80 17.82
N ILE A 318 -0.15 24.52 16.57
CA ILE A 318 0.92 23.57 16.22
C ILE A 318 2.28 24.14 16.62
N GLU A 319 2.55 25.41 16.34
CA GLU A 319 3.78 26.10 16.79
C GLU A 319 3.94 26.03 18.31
N LEU A 320 2.88 26.30 19.07
CA LEU A 320 2.91 26.21 20.53
C LEU A 320 3.25 24.80 21.03
N LEU A 321 2.75 23.76 20.36
CA LEU A 321 3.10 22.39 20.71
C LEU A 321 4.56 22.06 20.37
N GLN A 322 5.08 22.56 19.24
CA GLN A 322 6.51 22.46 18.91
C GLN A 322 7.37 23.17 19.96
N GLU A 323 6.99 24.38 20.38
CA GLU A 323 7.69 25.11 21.43
C GLU A 323 7.68 24.36 22.76
N GLU A 324 6.54 23.79 23.18
CA GLU A 324 6.44 22.97 24.39
C GLU A 324 7.40 21.76 24.30
N LEU A 325 7.48 21.10 23.15
CA LEU A 325 8.41 19.98 22.91
C LEU A 325 9.88 20.42 22.98
N PHE A 326 10.26 21.52 22.33
CA PHE A 326 11.64 22.01 22.33
C PHE A 326 12.07 22.54 23.72
N ARG A 327 11.13 23.04 24.53
CA ARG A 327 11.38 23.37 25.94
C ARG A 327 11.69 22.12 26.76
N ILE A 328 10.96 21.01 26.56
CA ILE A 328 11.29 19.71 27.17
C ILE A 328 12.68 19.27 26.72
N ALA A 329 12.99 19.38 25.42
CA ALA A 329 14.27 18.96 24.86
C ALA A 329 15.49 19.75 25.40
N SER A 330 15.25 20.94 25.94
CA SER A 330 16.29 21.79 26.55
C SER A 330 16.68 21.33 27.96
N ASP A 331 15.90 20.44 28.58
CA ASP A 331 16.25 19.76 29.82
C ASP A 331 17.11 18.52 29.52
N THR A 332 18.17 18.29 30.29
CA THR A 332 19.03 17.11 30.15
C THR A 332 18.27 15.78 30.31
N GLU A 333 17.33 15.71 31.25
CA GLU A 333 16.48 14.53 31.46
C GLU A 333 15.29 14.52 30.48
N GLY A 334 14.75 15.69 30.18
CA GLY A 334 13.64 15.86 29.23
C GLY A 334 14.02 15.55 27.77
N LYS A 335 15.30 15.66 27.40
CA LYS A 335 15.78 15.38 26.03
C LYS A 335 15.33 14.00 25.52
N GLN A 336 15.49 12.95 26.33
CA GLN A 336 15.11 11.59 25.92
C GLN A 336 13.59 11.45 25.73
N VAL A 337 12.81 12.16 26.55
CA VAL A 337 11.34 12.17 26.45
C VAL A 337 10.91 12.90 25.19
N ALA A 338 11.50 14.06 24.89
CA ALA A 338 11.23 14.80 23.67
C ALA A 338 11.57 13.98 22.42
N GLU A 339 12.74 13.33 22.38
CA GLU A 339 13.13 12.44 21.28
C GLU A 339 12.13 11.29 21.09
N SER A 340 11.65 10.70 22.19
CA SER A 340 10.65 9.62 22.11
C SER A 340 9.29 10.12 21.60
N LEU A 341 8.88 11.34 21.98
CA LEU A 341 7.68 11.98 21.45
C LEU A 341 7.81 12.31 19.96
N MET A 342 8.99 12.77 19.50
CA MET A 342 9.28 12.98 18.08
C MET A 342 9.15 11.67 17.30
N LEU A 343 9.77 10.59 17.77
CA LEU A 343 9.67 9.28 17.11
C LEU A 343 8.23 8.76 17.08
N LYS A 344 7.47 8.96 18.16
CA LYS A 344 6.08 8.49 18.30
C LYS A 344 5.10 9.21 17.36
N HIS A 345 5.28 10.51 17.15
CA HIS A 345 4.29 11.35 16.45
C HIS A 345 4.76 11.93 15.12
N TRP A 346 6.06 12.17 14.93
CA TRP A 346 6.61 12.86 13.76
C TRP A 346 7.31 11.94 12.77
N LEU A 347 7.67 10.72 13.17
CA LEU A 347 8.31 9.76 12.27
C LEU A 347 7.36 9.46 11.09
N THR A 348 7.88 9.57 9.86
CA THR A 348 7.10 9.48 8.59
C THR A 348 6.05 10.57 8.36
N ALA A 349 5.97 11.61 9.21
CA ALA A 349 5.10 12.76 8.98
C ALA A 349 5.73 13.73 7.96
N PRO A 350 5.05 14.11 6.86
CA PRO A 350 5.66 14.83 5.73
C PRO A 350 6.44 16.10 6.09
N TYR A 351 5.92 16.92 7.02
CA TYR A 351 6.53 18.21 7.39
C TYR A 351 7.46 18.15 8.61
N PHE A 352 7.42 17.05 9.37
CA PHE A 352 8.08 16.95 10.68
C PHE A 352 9.17 15.89 10.75
N ASN A 353 9.21 14.97 9.77
CA ASN A 353 10.22 13.91 9.74
C ASN A 353 11.65 14.48 9.74
N ASP A 354 11.87 15.60 9.05
CA ASP A 354 13.16 16.30 9.00
C ASP A 354 13.48 17.08 10.28
N MET A 355 12.49 17.31 11.15
CA MET A 355 12.67 17.95 12.46
C MET A 355 13.10 16.96 13.55
N ILE A 356 13.07 15.65 13.28
CA ILE A 356 13.52 14.62 14.21
C ILE A 356 15.03 14.73 14.37
N THR A 357 15.49 14.77 15.62
CA THR A 357 16.92 14.94 15.90
C THR A 357 17.72 13.73 15.42
N PRO A 358 18.98 13.92 14.97
CA PRO A 358 19.85 12.80 14.59
C PRO A 358 20.02 11.77 15.73
N SER A 359 20.10 12.23 16.98
CA SER A 359 20.19 11.33 18.14
C SER A 359 18.92 10.48 18.37
N ALA A 360 17.74 10.99 18.03
CA ALA A 360 16.52 10.20 18.03
C ALA A 360 16.55 9.12 16.93
N MET A 361 17.03 9.45 15.73
CA MET A 361 17.19 8.49 14.64
C MET A 361 18.23 7.41 14.96
N ASP A 362 19.36 7.78 15.58
CA ASP A 362 20.37 6.82 16.05
C ASP A 362 19.77 5.87 17.11
N ARG A 363 18.92 6.39 17.99
CA ARG A 363 18.20 5.58 18.98
C ARG A 363 17.24 4.60 18.31
N LEU A 364 16.46 5.05 17.33
CA LEU A 364 15.56 4.20 16.55
C LEU A 364 16.34 3.06 15.86
N ALA A 365 17.48 3.37 15.24
CA ALA A 365 18.34 2.39 14.59
C ALA A 365 18.96 1.37 15.56
N GLY A 366 19.12 1.73 16.83
CA GLY A 366 19.60 0.84 17.89
C GLY A 366 18.54 -0.06 18.54
N LEU A 367 17.25 0.11 18.21
CA LEU A 367 16.17 -0.72 18.74
C LEU A 367 16.12 -2.09 18.07
N PRO A 368 15.61 -3.12 18.77
CA PRO A 368 15.48 -4.46 18.19
C PRO A 368 14.49 -4.45 17.02
N VAL A 369 14.94 -4.94 15.87
CA VAL A 369 14.12 -5.13 14.68
C VAL A 369 13.64 -6.58 14.64
N LYS A 370 12.34 -6.79 14.45
CA LYS A 370 11.77 -8.10 14.15
C LYS A 370 11.41 -8.16 12.69
N LYS A 371 11.79 -9.24 11.99
CA LYS A 371 11.61 -9.36 10.54
C LYS A 371 11.03 -10.72 10.16
N ALA A 372 10.03 -10.73 9.29
CA ALA A 372 9.51 -11.97 8.72
C ALA A 372 8.97 -11.78 7.30
N VAL A 373 8.88 -12.89 6.56
CA VAL A 373 8.20 -12.96 5.27
C VAL A 373 6.81 -13.56 5.48
N PHE A 374 5.78 -12.81 5.10
CA PHE A 374 4.38 -13.22 5.20
C PHE A 374 3.81 -13.53 3.81
N PRO A 375 2.87 -14.49 3.71
CA PRO A 375 2.15 -14.72 2.48
C PRO A 375 1.06 -13.66 2.31
N ALA A 376 0.59 -13.46 1.07
CA ALA A 376 -0.34 -12.38 0.71
C ALA A 376 -1.71 -12.45 1.41
N GLU A 377 -2.10 -13.61 1.94
CA GLU A 377 -3.38 -13.79 2.64
C GLU A 377 -3.40 -13.18 4.03
N ILE A 378 -2.24 -12.84 4.61
CA ILE A 378 -2.15 -12.20 5.92
C ILE A 378 -2.12 -10.70 5.73
N ASN A 379 -3.04 -9.99 6.38
CA ASN A 379 -3.08 -8.53 6.32
C ASN A 379 -1.86 -7.91 7.03
N ILE A 380 -1.36 -6.79 6.54
CA ILE A 380 -0.18 -6.11 7.07
C ILE A 380 -0.37 -5.68 8.53
N ASP A 381 -1.55 -5.18 8.89
CA ASP A 381 -1.85 -4.81 10.29
C ASP A 381 -1.86 -6.04 11.21
N GLU A 382 -2.31 -7.19 10.70
CA GLU A 382 -2.26 -8.47 11.43
C GLU A 382 -0.80 -8.94 11.57
N ALA A 383 -0.01 -8.88 10.50
CA ALA A 383 1.40 -9.25 10.50
C ALA A 383 2.23 -8.39 11.47
N VAL A 384 1.95 -7.08 11.55
CA VAL A 384 2.56 -6.19 12.53
C VAL A 384 2.29 -6.68 13.96
N ARG A 385 1.04 -7.04 14.27
CA ARG A 385 0.64 -7.54 15.60
C ARG A 385 1.30 -8.87 15.92
N LEU A 386 1.35 -9.78 14.95
CA LEU A 386 2.05 -11.07 15.06
C LEU A 386 3.54 -10.85 15.39
N LEU A 387 4.22 -9.97 14.66
CA LEU A 387 5.62 -9.61 14.94
C LEU A 387 5.77 -8.92 16.31
N ALA A 388 4.80 -8.12 16.73
CA ALA A 388 4.77 -7.54 18.06
C ALA A 388 4.66 -8.60 19.18
N GLY A 389 4.39 -9.87 18.84
CA GLY A 389 4.18 -10.97 19.78
C GLY A 389 2.75 -11.05 20.28
N ARG A 390 1.82 -10.35 19.64
CA ARG A 390 0.40 -10.31 20.00
C ARG A 390 -0.37 -11.35 19.16
N PRO A 391 -1.17 -12.23 19.78
CA PRO A 391 -2.06 -13.12 19.05
C PRO A 391 -3.15 -12.31 18.31
N VAL A 392 -3.56 -12.79 17.14
CA VAL A 392 -4.58 -12.15 16.30
C VAL A 392 -5.81 -13.04 16.20
N TYR A 393 -6.99 -12.48 16.47
CA TYR A 393 -8.27 -13.17 16.31
C TYR A 393 -8.67 -13.25 14.83
N LEU A 394 -9.06 -14.43 14.34
CA LEU A 394 -9.64 -14.58 13.01
C LEU A 394 -11.15 -14.45 13.09
N GLU A 395 -11.71 -13.53 12.30
CA GLU A 395 -13.15 -13.33 12.28
C GLU A 395 -13.86 -14.57 11.69
N ASP A 396 -14.52 -15.33 12.56
CA ASP A 396 -15.21 -16.54 12.17
C ASP A 396 -16.56 -16.21 11.50
N PHE A 397 -16.73 -16.54 10.20
CA PHE A 397 -18.00 -16.37 9.48
C PHE A 397 -19.19 -17.16 10.07
N LYS A 398 -18.94 -18.07 11.03
CA LYS A 398 -19.96 -18.88 11.70
C LYS A 398 -20.34 -18.26 13.05
N LYS A 399 -21.50 -17.58 13.11
CA LYS A 399 -22.05 -16.85 14.27
C LYS A 399 -22.28 -17.65 15.58
N ASN A 400 -21.97 -18.96 15.63
CA ASN A 400 -22.35 -19.85 16.73
C ASN A 400 -21.20 -20.75 17.26
N LEU A 401 -19.94 -20.37 17.06
CA LEU A 401 -18.85 -21.11 17.68
C LEU A 401 -18.76 -20.81 19.19
N THR A 402 -18.45 -21.85 19.96
CA THR A 402 -18.18 -21.78 21.41
C THR A 402 -16.72 -21.46 21.71
N SER A 403 -15.89 -21.32 20.69
CA SER A 403 -14.47 -20.96 20.78
C SER A 403 -14.12 -20.11 19.57
N GLY A 404 -13.21 -19.16 19.75
CA GLY A 404 -12.66 -18.33 18.69
C GLY A 404 -11.39 -18.93 18.12
N THR A 405 -11.16 -18.75 16.82
CA THR A 405 -9.88 -19.11 16.18
C THR A 405 -8.87 -17.97 16.29
N TRP A 406 -7.67 -18.26 16.78
CA TRP A 406 -6.59 -17.30 16.97
C TRP A 406 -5.32 -17.75 16.25
N GLN A 407 -4.49 -16.78 15.87
CA GLN A 407 -3.18 -16.96 15.25
C GLN A 407 -2.06 -16.40 16.14
N ARG A 408 -0.90 -17.04 16.13
CA ARG A 408 0.35 -16.51 16.70
C ARG A 408 1.56 -17.00 15.92
N LEU A 409 2.70 -16.34 16.08
CA LEU A 409 3.97 -16.88 15.58
C LEU A 409 4.45 -18.03 16.47
N SER A 410 4.79 -19.17 15.86
CA SER A 410 5.26 -20.34 16.60
C SER A 410 6.69 -20.20 17.13
N GLU A 411 7.51 -19.39 16.46
CA GLU A 411 8.93 -19.13 16.79
C GLU A 411 9.31 -17.67 16.49
N SER A 412 10.36 -17.18 17.15
CA SER A 412 10.96 -15.86 16.88
C SER A 412 11.58 -15.87 15.48
N VAL A 413 11.10 -14.98 14.61
CA VAL A 413 11.50 -14.92 13.21
C VAL A 413 12.58 -13.85 13.02
N ASP A 414 13.70 -14.24 12.40
CA ASP A 414 14.81 -13.37 12.02
C ASP A 414 14.98 -13.43 10.49
N GLY A 415 14.02 -12.85 9.76
CA GLY A 415 14.06 -12.73 8.31
C GLY A 415 13.63 -13.96 7.51
N THR A 416 13.10 -14.99 8.17
CA THR A 416 12.54 -16.18 7.51
C THR A 416 11.03 -16.08 7.30
N THR A 417 10.44 -17.05 6.60
CA THR A 417 8.99 -17.16 6.43
C THR A 417 8.30 -17.32 7.78
N ALA A 418 7.29 -16.50 8.05
CA ALA A 418 6.50 -16.54 9.27
C ALA A 418 5.79 -17.90 9.42
N ASN A 419 6.07 -18.61 10.51
CA ASN A 419 5.35 -19.84 10.83
C ASN A 419 4.17 -19.52 11.76
N ILE A 420 2.96 -19.54 11.20
CA ILE A 420 1.72 -19.14 11.89
C ILE A 420 1.04 -20.38 12.47
N GLU A 421 0.93 -20.41 13.80
CA GLU A 421 0.18 -21.43 14.53
C GLU A 421 -1.27 -20.97 14.74
N TYR A 422 -2.22 -21.86 14.47
CA TYR A 422 -3.64 -21.64 14.69
C TYR A 422 -4.11 -22.42 15.90
N PHE A 423 -4.84 -21.77 16.81
CA PHE A 423 -5.34 -22.40 18.02
C PHE A 423 -6.72 -21.85 18.40
N GLN A 424 -7.42 -22.57 19.28
CA GLN A 424 -8.76 -22.20 19.75
C GLN A 424 -8.67 -21.56 21.13
N ALA A 425 -9.32 -20.42 21.31
CA ALA A 425 -9.39 -19.69 22.58
C ALA A 425 -10.75 -19.00 22.74
N ILE A 426 -10.83 -17.94 23.56
CA ILE A 426 -12.08 -17.21 23.80
C ILE A 426 -12.69 -16.69 22.49
N SER A 427 -14.00 -16.85 22.32
CA SER A 427 -14.74 -16.30 21.18
C SER A 427 -15.14 -14.84 21.40
N LYS A 428 -15.37 -14.08 20.32
CA LYS A 428 -15.93 -12.70 20.39
C LYS A 428 -17.21 -12.62 21.24
N LYS A 429 -18.09 -13.63 21.12
CA LYS A 429 -19.34 -13.71 21.88
C LYS A 429 -19.12 -13.95 23.38
N GLU A 430 -18.11 -14.72 23.75
CA GLU A 430 -17.75 -14.93 25.16
C GLU A 430 -17.10 -13.68 25.74
N LEU A 431 -16.19 -13.06 24.98
CA LEU A 431 -15.56 -11.80 25.36
C LEU A 431 -16.62 -10.71 25.61
N GLU A 432 -17.61 -10.58 24.73
CA GLU A 432 -18.75 -9.68 24.91
C GLU A 432 -19.54 -9.96 26.20
N LYS A 433 -19.74 -11.23 26.57
CA LYS A 433 -20.43 -11.60 27.82
C LYS A 433 -19.62 -11.19 29.03
N ILE A 434 -18.30 -11.46 29.03
CA ILE A 434 -17.40 -11.08 30.12
C ILE A 434 -17.38 -9.55 30.25
N TRP A 435 -17.27 -8.84 29.13
CA TRP A 435 -17.30 -7.38 29.10
C TRP A 435 -18.58 -6.80 29.72
N ASN A 436 -19.74 -7.38 29.41
CA ASN A 436 -21.03 -6.93 29.98
C ASN A 436 -21.12 -7.11 31.51
N MET A 437 -20.25 -7.90 32.13
CA MET A 437 -20.16 -8.04 33.58
C MET A 437 -19.30 -6.94 34.23
N LEU A 438 -18.53 -6.19 33.44
CA LEU A 438 -17.64 -5.15 33.94
C LEU A 438 -18.43 -3.90 34.36
N PRO A 439 -18.06 -3.23 35.46
CA PRO A 439 -18.67 -1.99 35.91
C PRO A 439 -18.12 -0.79 35.11
N VAL A 440 -18.16 -0.85 33.78
CA VAL A 440 -17.70 0.20 32.87
C VAL A 440 -18.88 0.80 32.09
N TRP A 441 -18.68 1.99 31.54
CA TRP A 441 -19.67 2.58 30.63
C TRP A 441 -19.70 1.82 29.30
N GLU A 442 -20.87 1.70 28.67
CA GLU A 442 -21.02 1.02 27.38
C GLU A 442 -20.57 1.88 26.18
N TYR A 443 -20.18 3.13 26.43
CA TYR A 443 -19.66 4.02 25.40
C TYR A 443 -18.40 3.40 24.77
N ARG A 444 -18.36 3.32 23.42
CA ARG A 444 -17.26 2.72 22.64
C ARG A 444 -16.99 1.24 22.94
N LYS A 445 -17.98 0.49 23.46
CA LYS A 445 -17.85 -0.95 23.71
C LYS A 445 -17.26 -1.72 22.52
N ASP A 446 -17.80 -1.52 21.32
CA ASP A 446 -17.36 -2.27 20.13
C ASP A 446 -15.90 -1.96 19.76
N GLU A 447 -15.48 -0.70 19.88
CA GLU A 447 -14.10 -0.26 19.69
C GLU A 447 -13.16 -0.94 20.71
N MET A 448 -13.54 -0.98 21.99
CA MET A 448 -12.73 -1.59 23.04
C MET A 448 -12.65 -3.12 22.90
N LEU A 449 -13.76 -3.76 22.52
CA LEU A 449 -13.77 -5.19 22.23
C LEU A 449 -12.88 -5.53 21.04
N GLN A 450 -12.93 -4.71 19.98
CA GLN A 450 -12.05 -4.89 18.83
C GLN A 450 -10.58 -4.74 19.24
N ARG A 451 -10.23 -3.74 20.06
CA ARG A 451 -8.87 -3.62 20.61
C ARG A 451 -8.42 -4.87 21.36
N LEU A 452 -9.28 -5.46 22.18
CA LEU A 452 -8.98 -6.71 22.88
C LEU A 452 -8.78 -7.88 21.91
N LEU A 453 -9.65 -8.02 20.89
CA LEU A 453 -9.51 -9.05 19.85
C LEU A 453 -8.24 -8.87 19.01
N ASP A 454 -7.76 -7.64 18.91
CA ASP A 454 -6.49 -7.28 18.29
C ASP A 454 -5.27 -7.53 19.21
N GLY A 455 -5.50 -8.10 20.40
CA GLY A 455 -4.48 -8.37 21.41
C GLY A 455 -3.94 -7.11 22.10
N MET A 456 -4.67 -5.99 22.04
CA MET A 456 -4.28 -4.71 22.63
C MET A 456 -5.02 -4.44 23.95
N PRO A 457 -4.37 -3.75 24.91
CA PRO A 457 -5.06 -3.26 26.10
C PRO A 457 -6.15 -2.26 25.74
N ALA A 458 -7.26 -2.34 26.47
CA ALA A 458 -8.37 -1.40 26.42
C ALA A 458 -8.36 -0.51 27.67
N LYS A 459 -8.10 0.79 27.49
CA LYS A 459 -8.14 1.80 28.56
C LYS A 459 -9.56 2.37 28.62
N VAL A 460 -10.25 2.17 29.75
CA VAL A 460 -11.65 2.57 29.92
C VAL A 460 -11.91 3.24 31.26
N GLU A 461 -12.94 4.09 31.31
CA GLU A 461 -13.43 4.68 32.54
C GLU A 461 -14.47 3.75 33.19
N ALA A 462 -14.20 3.34 34.43
CA ALA A 462 -15.14 2.61 35.25
C ALA A 462 -16.30 3.52 35.68
N LYS A 463 -17.43 2.93 36.08
CA LYS A 463 -18.59 3.67 36.63
C LYS A 463 -18.26 4.45 37.90
N SER A 464 -17.13 4.15 38.56
CA SER A 464 -16.61 4.93 39.70
C SER A 464 -15.95 6.26 39.27
N GLY A 465 -15.63 6.42 37.98
CA GLY A 465 -14.83 7.52 37.44
C GLY A 465 -13.32 7.23 37.37
N ASP A 466 -12.88 6.06 37.85
CA ASP A 466 -11.48 5.65 37.75
C ASP A 466 -11.15 5.10 36.37
N ILE A 467 -9.96 5.42 35.87
CA ILE A 467 -9.43 4.84 34.64
C ILE A 467 -8.81 3.48 34.96
N ILE A 468 -9.27 2.45 34.27
CA ILE A 468 -8.76 1.07 34.36
C ILE A 468 -8.22 0.60 33.00
N ILE A 469 -7.31 -0.35 33.03
CA ILE A 469 -6.73 -0.99 31.86
C ILE A 469 -7.21 -2.45 31.84
N ILE A 470 -7.77 -2.89 30.73
CA ILE A 470 -8.30 -4.24 30.55
C ILE A 470 -7.44 -4.95 29.51
N GLU A 471 -7.00 -6.16 29.82
CA GLU A 471 -6.18 -7.00 28.95
C GLU A 471 -6.74 -8.42 28.87
N LEU A 472 -6.48 -9.12 27.77
CA LEU A 472 -6.71 -10.56 27.70
C LEU A 472 -5.67 -11.29 28.57
N THR A 473 -6.07 -12.44 29.14
CA THR A 473 -5.13 -13.34 29.80
C THR A 473 -4.11 -13.89 28.79
N GLU A 474 -2.92 -14.30 29.27
CA GLU A 474 -1.89 -14.92 28.41
C GLU A 474 -2.39 -16.16 27.66
N LYS A 475 -3.37 -16.88 28.23
CA LYS A 475 -4.01 -18.06 27.62
C LYS A 475 -5.21 -17.71 26.73
N LEU A 476 -5.58 -16.44 26.65
CA LEU A 476 -6.73 -15.93 25.91
C LEU A 476 -8.04 -16.62 26.31
N ASP A 477 -8.20 -16.88 27.61
CA ASP A 477 -9.36 -17.55 28.21
C ASP A 477 -10.23 -16.60 29.07
N GLY A 478 -9.83 -15.33 29.22
CA GLY A 478 -10.56 -14.32 29.99
C GLY A 478 -9.90 -12.95 29.97
N LEU A 479 -10.28 -12.10 30.93
CA LEU A 479 -9.77 -10.74 31.09
C LEU A 479 -9.03 -10.56 32.42
N LYS A 480 -8.00 -9.72 32.41
CA LYS A 480 -7.38 -9.10 33.59
C LYS A 480 -7.71 -7.61 33.61
N ILE A 481 -7.83 -7.06 34.81
CA ILE A 481 -8.10 -5.64 35.01
C ILE A 481 -6.93 -5.08 35.81
N PHE A 482 -6.42 -3.92 35.41
CA PHE A 482 -5.36 -3.21 36.09
C PHE A 482 -5.80 -1.78 36.40
N ASP A 483 -5.22 -1.19 37.45
CA ASP A 483 -5.32 0.24 37.69
C ASP A 483 -4.39 1.05 36.78
N LYS A 484 -4.41 2.38 36.92
CA LYS A 484 -3.56 3.31 36.16
C LYS A 484 -2.05 3.13 36.36
N ILE A 485 -1.62 2.38 37.37
CA ILE A 485 -0.22 2.10 37.71
C ILE A 485 0.12 0.63 37.36
N HIS A 486 -0.72 -0.05 36.56
CA HIS A 486 -0.59 -1.46 36.18
C HIS A 486 -0.61 -2.44 37.37
N GLN A 487 -1.28 -2.10 38.46
CA GLN A 487 -1.54 -3.04 39.55
C GLN A 487 -2.83 -3.84 39.26
N GLU A 488 -2.74 -5.18 39.30
CA GLU A 488 -3.87 -6.06 39.00
C GLU A 488 -5.01 -5.89 40.04
N ILE A 489 -6.20 -5.60 39.54
CA ILE A 489 -7.46 -5.52 40.28
C ILE A 489 -8.16 -6.88 40.15
N PRO A 490 -8.20 -7.69 41.22
CA PRO A 490 -8.75 -9.04 41.12
C PRO A 490 -10.28 -8.97 40.98
N PHE A 491 -10.83 -9.65 39.96
CA PHE A 491 -12.26 -9.68 39.65
C PHE A 491 -12.76 -11.11 39.39
N ASN A 492 -13.91 -11.48 39.97
CA ASN A 492 -14.43 -12.85 39.90
C ASN A 492 -15.41 -13.03 38.72
N PHE A 493 -14.88 -13.11 37.50
CA PHE A 493 -15.70 -13.30 36.29
C PHE A 493 -16.50 -14.61 36.27
N GLN A 494 -16.02 -15.64 36.97
CA GLN A 494 -16.64 -16.96 37.00
C GLN A 494 -17.71 -17.10 38.09
N LEU A 495 -17.92 -16.04 38.90
CA LEU A 495 -18.77 -16.08 40.08
C LEU A 495 -18.44 -17.27 41.00
N ASP A 496 -17.15 -17.65 41.07
CA ASP A 496 -16.71 -18.77 41.91
C ASP A 496 -17.07 -18.47 43.38
N PRO A 497 -17.91 -19.29 44.02
CA PRO A 497 -18.32 -19.08 45.40
C PRO A 497 -17.16 -19.18 46.40
N ASN A 498 -16.02 -19.75 45.99
CA ASN A 498 -14.81 -19.87 46.83
C ASN A 498 -13.77 -18.78 46.56
N TRP A 499 -14.06 -17.79 45.71
CA TRP A 499 -13.11 -16.73 45.39
C TRP A 499 -12.68 -15.97 46.63
N ARG A 500 -11.36 -15.86 46.82
CA ARG A 500 -10.74 -15.05 47.86
C ARG A 500 -9.79 -14.07 47.19
N GLN A 501 -9.92 -12.80 47.54
CA GLN A 501 -8.98 -11.77 47.09
C GLN A 501 -7.58 -12.19 47.56
N ASN A 502 -6.68 -12.52 46.63
CA ASN A 502 -5.28 -12.77 46.99
C ASN A 502 -4.77 -11.49 47.65
N GLN A 503 -4.47 -11.58 48.94
CA GLN A 503 -4.02 -10.44 49.73
C GLN A 503 -2.71 -9.96 49.14
N ILE A 504 -2.73 -8.79 48.50
CA ILE A 504 -1.55 -7.96 48.33
C ILE A 504 -0.95 -7.84 49.74
N PRO A 505 0.35 -8.15 49.97
CA PRO A 505 0.92 -7.97 51.28
C PRO A 505 0.81 -6.49 51.61
N HIS A 506 -0.06 -6.16 52.57
CA HIS A 506 -0.07 -4.85 53.20
C HIS A 506 1.33 -4.67 53.81
N LEU A 507 2.20 -3.93 53.12
CA LEU A 507 3.36 -3.33 53.75
C LEU A 507 2.82 -2.35 54.78
N ASP A 508 2.77 -2.82 56.03
CA ASP A 508 2.35 -2.03 57.18
C ASP A 508 3.33 -0.84 57.31
N PRO A 509 2.90 0.42 57.11
CA PRO A 509 3.79 1.59 57.12
C PRO A 509 4.40 1.87 58.50
N LYS A 510 4.08 1.05 59.50
CA LYS A 510 4.54 1.20 60.88
C LYS A 510 5.64 0.22 61.29
N ALA A 511 6.11 -0.65 60.40
CA ALA A 511 7.19 -1.60 60.72
C ALA A 511 8.62 -1.06 60.47
N SER A 512 8.80 0.14 59.91
CA SER A 512 10.13 0.72 59.62
C SER A 512 10.68 1.67 60.71
N LEU A 513 9.99 1.80 61.85
CA LEU A 513 10.44 2.64 62.97
C LEU A 513 10.43 1.83 64.28
N LYS A 514 11.31 0.83 64.37
CA LYS A 514 11.95 0.32 65.59
C LYS A 514 12.81 -0.89 65.24
N ASN A 515 14.11 -0.65 65.07
CA ASN A 515 15.20 -1.40 65.70
C ASN A 515 16.52 -0.98 65.05
N ASP A 516 16.96 0.22 65.39
CA ASP A 516 18.39 0.47 65.53
C ASP A 516 18.74 0.36 67.02
N SER A 517 19.89 -0.26 67.30
CA SER A 517 20.48 -0.58 68.62
C SER A 517 20.10 -1.93 69.26
N THR A 518 20.87 -2.98 68.97
CA THR A 518 21.90 -3.46 69.93
C THR A 518 22.77 -4.58 69.36
N VAL A 519 24.06 -4.41 69.63
CA VAL A 519 25.18 -5.27 69.29
C VAL A 519 25.27 -6.47 70.25
N SER A 520 25.56 -7.66 69.73
CA SER A 520 26.66 -8.56 70.18
C SER A 520 26.34 -10.07 70.14
N ASN A 521 27.22 -10.79 69.42
CA ASN A 521 27.84 -12.07 69.73
C ASN A 521 27.01 -13.25 70.30
N LYS A 522 26.98 -14.37 69.56
CA LYS A 522 27.74 -15.60 69.91
C LYS A 522 27.54 -16.76 68.90
N THR A 523 28.65 -17.13 68.28
CA THR A 523 29.22 -18.47 68.11
C THR A 523 28.36 -19.74 68.30
N SER A 524 28.34 -20.55 67.22
CA SER A 524 28.62 -22.00 67.15
C SER A 524 28.02 -23.00 68.17
N SER A 525 27.35 -24.04 67.65
CA SER A 525 27.79 -25.46 67.71
C SER A 525 26.64 -26.50 67.83
N ILE A 526 26.68 -27.49 66.92
CA ILE A 526 26.68 -28.95 67.18
C ILE A 526 25.45 -29.62 67.86
N LYS A 527 24.71 -30.38 67.02
CA LYS A 527 24.51 -31.86 67.08
C LYS A 527 24.04 -32.50 68.41
N ARG A 528 22.87 -33.16 68.39
CA ARG A 528 22.66 -34.66 68.29
C ARG A 528 21.42 -35.18 69.05
N ARG A 529 20.74 -36.12 68.38
CA ARG A 529 20.03 -37.34 68.86
C ARG A 529 18.76 -37.14 69.73
N GLY A 530 17.67 -37.89 69.54
CA GLY A 530 17.35 -38.97 68.60
C GLY A 530 16.24 -39.88 69.14
N LYS A 531 15.59 -40.65 68.24
CA LYS A 531 14.83 -41.91 68.46
C LYS A 531 13.57 -41.80 69.34
N SER A 532 12.48 -42.54 69.19
CA SER A 532 12.08 -43.80 68.51
C SER A 532 10.54 -43.74 68.37
N LEU A 533 9.86 -44.40 67.43
CA LEU A 533 9.82 -45.84 67.14
C LEU A 533 9.50 -46.07 65.66
#